data_AF-A0A2Z6N3V9-F1
#
_entry.id   AF-A0A2Z6N3V9-F1
#
_cell.length_a   1.000
_cell.length_b   1.000
_cell.length_c   1.000
_cell.angle_alpha   90.00
_cell.angle_beta   90.00
_cell.angle_gamma   90.00
#
_symmetry.space_group_name_H-M   'P 1'
#
loop_
_entity.id
_entity.type
_entity.pdbx_description
1 polymer ?
#
loop_
_entity_poly.entity_id
_entity_poly.type
_entity_poly.pdbx_seq_one_letter_code
_entity_poly.pdbx_strand_id
1 'polypeptide(L)' 'VQEGGETMFPYENGSNMNGNYDFEDCIGLRIKPRKGDGLLFYSLFPNGTIDPVY' A
#
# COMPACT_ATOMS: atom_id res chain seq x y z
N VAL A 1 -15.61 4.58 5.65
CA VAL A 1 -16.07 4.22 7.01
C VAL A 1 -15.89 5.42 7.94
N GLN A 2 -16.45 5.42 9.15
CA GLN A 2 -16.29 6.52 10.10
C GLN A 2 -14.83 6.67 10.56
N GLU A 3 -14.14 5.56 10.80
CA GLU A 3 -12.73 5.51 11.19
C GLU A 3 -12.08 4.21 10.68
N GLY A 4 -10.78 4.24 10.37
CA GLY A 4 -10.01 3.09 9.90
C GLY A 4 -10.35 2.61 8.48
N GLY A 5 -9.95 1.38 8.17
CA GLY A 5 -10.28 0.68 6.93
C GLY A 5 -9.52 1.15 5.69
N GLU A 6 -8.44 1.89 5.87
CA GLU A 6 -7.56 2.32 4.80
C GLU A 6 -6.92 1.11 4.09
N THR A 7 -6.82 1.18 2.76
CA THR A 7 -5.84 0.35 2.04
C THR A 7 -4.50 1.06 2.09
N MET A 8 -3.45 0.32 2.46
CA MET A 8 -2.17 0.89 2.83
C MET A 8 -1.04 0.27 2.02
N PHE A 9 -0.13 1.13 1.57
CA PHE A 9 1.05 0.78 0.82
C PHE A 9 2.28 1.30 1.59
N PRO A 10 2.83 0.48 2.51
CA PRO A 10 3.85 0.92 3.46
C PRO A 10 5.19 1.27 2.79
N TYR A 11 5.45 0.67 1.62
CA TYR A 11 6.71 0.77 0.89
C TYR A 11 6.61 1.56 -0.42
N GLU A 12 5.60 2.42 -0.55
CA GLU A 12 5.39 3.23 -1.75
C GLU A 12 6.66 3.96 -2.19
N ASN A 13 7.01 3.85 -3.46
CA ASN A 13 8.22 4.43 -4.07
C ASN A 13 9.55 4.08 -3.35
N GLY A 14 9.64 2.91 -2.72
CA GLY A 14 10.84 2.48 -2.00
C GLY A 14 11.01 3.11 -0.62
N SER A 15 9.97 3.77 -0.09
CA SER A 15 9.97 4.29 1.28
C SER A 15 10.00 3.15 2.31
N ASN A 16 10.54 3.42 3.50
CA ASN A 16 10.49 2.53 4.67
C ASN A 16 11.06 1.10 4.47
N MET A 17 11.88 0.88 3.44
CA MET A 17 12.50 -0.43 3.13
C MET A 17 13.65 -0.85 4.08
N ASN A 18 14.01 0.01 5.03
CA ASN A 18 15.21 -0.13 5.87
C ASN A 18 14.96 -0.75 7.26
N GLY A 19 13.76 -1.25 7.57
CA GLY A 19 13.45 -1.76 8.91
C GLY A 19 12.23 -2.68 9.00
N ASN A 20 12.04 -3.23 10.21
CA ASN A 20 10.86 -3.97 10.58
C ASN A 20 9.68 -2.98 10.66
N TYR A 21 8.64 -3.20 9.87
CA TYR A 21 7.48 -2.33 9.80
C TYR A 21 6.51 -2.67 10.93
N ASP A 22 6.15 -1.67 11.75
CA ASP A 22 5.06 -1.78 12.71
C ASP A 22 3.73 -1.51 11.99
N PHE A 23 2.89 -2.55 11.91
CA PHE A 23 1.62 -2.45 11.20
C PHE A 23 0.60 -1.54 11.90
N GLU A 24 0.78 -1.27 13.19
CA GLU A 24 -0.09 -0.38 13.96
C GLU A 24 0.16 1.10 13.61
N ASP A 25 1.37 1.45 13.16
CA ASP A 25 1.76 2.84 12.87
C ASP A 25 1.07 3.44 11.64
N CYS A 26 0.46 2.62 10.77
CA CYS A 26 -0.28 3.10 9.61
C CYS A 26 0.50 4.15 8.77
N ILE A 27 1.78 3.87 8.43
CA ILE A 27 2.70 4.68 7.60
C ILE A 27 2.56 4.52 6.05
N GLY A 28 3.29 5.34 5.27
CA GLY A 28 3.27 5.23 3.80
C GLY A 28 1.97 5.75 3.16
N LEU A 29 1.67 5.28 1.95
CA LEU A 29 0.50 5.74 1.20
C LEU A 29 -0.76 5.06 1.74
N ARG A 30 -1.78 5.86 2.07
CA ARG A 30 -3.06 5.39 2.62
C ARG A 30 -4.21 5.87 1.78
N ILE A 31 -5.09 4.95 1.41
CA ILE A 31 -6.29 5.22 0.63
C ILE A 31 -7.50 5.02 1.53
N LYS A 32 -8.19 6.12 1.86
CA LYS A 32 -9.41 6.08 2.67
C LYS A 32 -10.56 5.48 1.85
N PRO A 33 -11.28 4.46 2.36
CA PRO A 33 -12.36 3.82 1.62
C PRO A 33 -13.54 4.78 1.43
N ARG A 34 -13.94 4.95 0.17
CA ARG A 34 -15.09 5.74 -0.25
C ARG A 34 -16.00 4.89 -1.13
N LYS A 35 -17.30 4.96 -0.85
CA LYS A 35 -18.29 4.18 -1.60
C LYS A 35 -18.29 4.64 -3.05
N GLY A 36 -18.04 3.70 -3.97
CA GLY A 36 -18.01 3.95 -5.42
C GLY A 36 -16.59 4.05 -6.01
N ASP A 37 -15.55 4.17 -5.18
CA ASP A 37 -14.17 4.20 -5.66
C ASP A 37 -13.66 2.78 -5.93
N GLY A 38 -12.82 2.64 -6.95
CA GLY A 38 -12.05 1.44 -7.25
C GLY A 38 -10.57 1.72 -7.16
N LEU A 39 -9.82 0.85 -6.48
CA LEU A 39 -8.36 0.93 -6.37
C LEU A 39 -7.74 -0.15 -7.25
N LEU A 40 -6.93 0.26 -8.23
CA LEU A 40 -6.18 -0.62 -9.11
C LEU A 40 -4.69 -0.47 -8.83
N PHE A 41 -4.02 -1.59 -8.58
CA PHE A 41 -2.57 -1.68 -8.45
C PHE A 41 -2.08 -2.96 -9.13
N TYR A 42 -0.80 -3.01 -9.46
CA TYR A 42 -0.16 -4.14 -10.11
C TYR A 42 0.90 -4.73 -9.17
N SER A 43 0.86 -6.04 -8.96
CA SER A 43 1.89 -6.77 -8.20
C SER A 43 3.03 -7.28 -9.08
N LEU A 44 3.02 -6.95 -10.37
CA LEU A 44 3.99 -7.38 -11.36
C LEU A 44 4.53 -6.17 -12.13
N PHE A 45 5.82 -6.20 -12.44
CA PHE A 45 6.42 -5.31 -13.41
C PHE A 45 5.95 -5.66 -14.84
N PRO A 46 6.09 -4.74 -15.83
CA PRO A 46 5.71 -5.02 -17.21
C PRO A 46 6.41 -6.23 -17.86
N ASN A 47 7.54 -6.65 -17.30
CA ASN A 47 8.29 -7.85 -17.73
C ASN A 47 7.78 -9.16 -17.06
N GLY A 48 6.74 -9.09 -16.24
CA GLY A 48 6.12 -10.24 -15.55
C GLY A 48 6.80 -10.68 -14.26
N THR A 49 7.88 -10.03 -13.81
CA THR A 49 8.49 -10.34 -12.51
C THR A 49 7.71 -9.69 -11.37
N ILE A 50 7.69 -10.34 -10.20
CA ILE A 50 7.05 -9.83 -8.98
C ILE A 50 7.68 -8.49 -8.59
N ASP A 51 6.83 -7.51 -8.28
CA ASP A 51 7.27 -6.28 -7.63
C ASP A 51 7.61 -6.60 -6.16
N PRO A 52 8.88 -6.57 -5.73
CA PRO A 52 9.29 -7.00 -4.39
C PRO A 52 8.79 -6.06 -3.27
N VAL A 53 8.22 -4.92 -3.66
CA VAL A 53 7.60 -3.94 -2.76
C VAL A 53 6.15 -4.36 -2.39
N TYR A 54 5.62 -5.39 -3.06
CA TYR A 54 4.25 -5.91 -2.94
C TYR A 54 4.18 -7.42 -2.72
#